data_AF-A0A315R5P3-F1
#
_entry.id   AF-A0A315R5P3-F1
#
_cell.length_a   1.000
_cell.length_b   1.000
_cell.length_c   1.000
_cell.angle_alpha   90.00
_cell.angle_beta   90.00
_cell.angle_gamma   90.00
#
_symmetry.space_group_name_H-M   'P 1'
#
loop_
_entity.id
_entity.type
_entity.pdbx_description
1 polymer ?
#
loop_
_entity_poly.entity_id
_entity_poly.type
_entity_poly.pdbx_seq_one_letter_code
_entity_poly.pdbx_strand_id
1 'polypeptide(L)' 'MGLDYKKVGVDIDAGNQAVELIKNDVQSTFGPEVMTGLGGFGGLFKPDLSNYQNPVLVSGTDGVGTKLKLAFELNIHN' A
#
# COMPACT_ATOMS: atom_id res chain seq x y z
N MET A 1 17.74 16.46 -25.21
CA MET A 1 16.69 16.88 -24.25
C MET A 1 16.11 15.61 -23.65
N GLY A 2 16.57 15.22 -22.46
CA GLY A 2 16.03 14.04 -21.77
C GLY A 2 14.60 14.29 -21.32
N LEU A 3 13.72 13.32 -21.55
CA LEU A 3 12.35 13.34 -21.03
C LEU A 3 12.42 13.31 -19.49
N ASP A 4 11.93 14.37 -18.85
CA ASP A 4 11.77 14.43 -17.41
C ASP A 4 10.36 13.94 -17.07
N TYR A 5 10.27 12.74 -16.49
CA TYR A 5 9.01 12.11 -16.07
C TYR A 5 8.21 13.00 -15.11
N LYS A 6 8.89 13.88 -14.37
CA LYS A 6 8.24 14.83 -13.46
C LYS A 6 7.38 15.85 -14.19
N LYS A 7 7.77 16.24 -15.41
CA LYS A 7 7.02 17.21 -16.24
C LYS A 7 5.69 16.66 -16.74
N VAL A 8 5.51 15.34 -16.73
CA VAL A 8 4.23 14.67 -17.06
C VAL A 8 3.49 14.20 -15.81
N GLY A 9 3.88 14.70 -14.62
CA GLY A 9 3.19 14.44 -13.35
C GLY A 9 3.70 13.23 -12.57
N VAL A 10 4.80 12.59 -13.00
CA VAL A 10 5.37 11.42 -12.31
C VAL A 10 6.68 11.80 -11.64
N ASP A 11 6.62 11.99 -10.32
CA ASP A 11 7.80 12.26 -9.49
C ASP A 11 8.24 10.98 -8.77
N ILE A 12 9.31 10.35 -9.28
CA ILE A 12 9.85 9.09 -8.75
C ILE A 12 10.43 9.30 -7.34
N ASP A 13 11.11 10.43 -7.11
CA ASP A 13 11.76 10.71 -5.84
C ASP A 13 10.70 10.95 -4.75
N ALA A 14 9.62 11.66 -5.07
CA ALA A 14 8.49 11.82 -4.16
C ALA A 14 7.84 10.47 -3.81
N GLY A 15 7.72 9.57 -4.79
CA GLY A 15 7.23 8.20 -4.56
C GLY A 15 8.13 7.41 -3.60
N ASN A 16 9.44 7.43 -3.82
CA ASN A 16 10.41 6.76 -2.95
C ASN A 16 10.43 7.35 -1.54
N GLN A 17 10.32 8.68 -1.42
CA GLN A 17 10.24 9.34 -0.12
C GLN A 17 8.97 8.92 0.64
N ALA A 18 7.83 8.86 -0.04
CA ALA A 18 6.57 8.39 0.57
C ALA A 18 6.69 6.95 1.09
N VAL A 19 7.35 6.07 0.33
CA VAL A 19 7.61 4.67 0.74
C VAL A 19 8.46 4.62 2.02
N GLU A 20 9.54 5.40 2.11
CA GLU A 20 10.38 5.41 3.31
C GLU A 20 9.67 5.97 4.54
N LEU A 21 8.77 6.96 4.37
CA LEU A 21 7.99 7.53 5.47
C LEU A 21 7.03 6.50 6.11
N ILE A 22 6.36 5.67 5.30
CA ILE A 22 5.37 4.71 5.80
C ILE A 22 5.97 3.34 6.18
N LYS A 23 7.26 3.14 5.93
CA LYS A 23 7.91 1.83 6.00
C LYS A 23 7.76 1.15 7.35
N ASN A 24 7.95 1.90 8.44
CA ASN A 24 7.84 1.37 9.79
C ASN A 24 6.40 1.00 10.15
N ASP A 25 5.44 1.85 9.77
CA ASP A 25 4.01 1.60 10.00
C ASP A 25 3.56 0.35 9.25
N VAL A 26 3.97 0.19 7.99
CA VAL A 26 3.68 -1.01 7.18
C VAL A 26 4.33 -2.25 7.79
N GLN A 27 5.63 -2.18 8.12
CA GLN A 27 6.36 -3.32 8.72
C GLN A 27 5.77 -3.77 10.05
N SER A 28 5.19 -2.85 10.84
CA SER A 28 4.55 -3.19 12.11
C SER A 28 3.36 -4.15 11.98
N THR A 29 2.81 -4.28 10.76
CA THR A 29 1.67 -5.16 10.46
C THR A 29 2.08 -6.52 9.89
N PHE A 30 3.37 -6.79 9.71
CA PHE A 30 3.84 -8.02 9.07
C PHE A 30 3.59 -9.25 9.95
N GLY A 31 2.86 -10.21 9.39
CA GLY A 31 2.77 -11.59 9.90
C GLY A 31 3.85 -12.51 9.31
N PRO A 32 4.02 -13.73 9.86
CA PRO A 32 4.99 -14.70 9.38
C PRO A 32 4.76 -15.16 7.93
N GLU A 33 3.58 -14.93 7.37
CA GLU A 33 3.20 -15.29 6.00
C GLU A 33 3.68 -14.29 4.95
N VAL A 34 4.08 -13.08 5.34
CA VAL A 34 4.59 -12.06 4.42
C VAL A 34 5.98 -12.47 3.93
N MET A 35 6.17 -12.59 2.62
CA MET A 35 7.42 -13.08 2.01
C MET A 35 8.32 -11.97 1.44
N THR A 36 7.83 -10.73 1.37
CA THR A 36 8.52 -9.62 0.70
C THR A 36 8.46 -8.34 1.53
N GLY A 37 9.41 -7.43 1.30
CA GLY A 37 9.36 -6.07 1.81
C GLY A 37 8.53 -5.11 0.95
N LEU A 38 8.51 -3.84 1.35
CA LEU A 38 7.86 -2.74 0.64
C LEU A 38 8.80 -2.16 -0.44
N GLY A 39 8.25 -1.70 -1.58
CA GLY A 39 8.99 -1.02 -2.66
C GLY A 39 9.30 -1.86 -3.90
N GLY A 40 8.94 -3.15 -3.91
CA GLY A 40 8.93 -3.98 -5.12
C GLY A 40 7.67 -3.78 -5.97
N PHE A 41 7.63 -4.42 -7.15
CA PHE A 41 6.46 -4.38 -8.05
C PHE A 41 5.18 -4.96 -7.43
N GLY A 42 5.31 -5.94 -6.53
CA GLY A 42 4.19 -6.55 -5.83
C GLY A 42 4.62 -7.15 -4.49
N GLY A 43 3.65 -7.30 -3.59
CA GLY A 43 3.81 -7.99 -2.31
C GLY A 43 3.43 -9.47 -2.43
N LEU A 44 4.12 -10.33 -1.68
CA LEU A 44 3.86 -11.77 -1.62
C LEU A 44 3.42 -12.20 -0.22
N PHE A 45 2.39 -13.04 -0.16
CA PHE A 45 1.82 -13.60 1.06
C PHE A 45 1.58 -15.09 0.88
N LYS A 46 2.13 -15.92 1.77
CA LYS A 46 1.98 -17.37 1.76
C LYS A 46 1.12 -17.81 2.95
N PRO A 47 -0.19 -18.00 2.77
CA PRO A 47 -1.06 -18.48 3.84
C PRO A 47 -0.74 -19.93 4.21
N ASP A 48 -0.84 -20.27 5.48
CA ASP A 48 -0.99 -21.67 5.91
C ASP A 48 -2.45 -22.10 5.71
N LEU A 49 -2.66 -23.01 4.75
CA LEU A 49 -3.98 -23.55 4.42
C LEU A 49 -4.15 -25.01 4.85
N SER A 50 -3.21 -25.55 5.62
CA SER A 50 -3.19 -26.97 6.03
C SER A 50 -4.46 -27.42 6.75
N ASN A 51 -5.15 -26.50 7.43
CA ASN A 51 -6.39 -26.77 8.16
C ASN A 51 -7.68 -26.60 7.32
N TYR A 52 -7.57 -26.32 6.01
CA TYR A 52 -8.72 -26.13 5.13
C TYR A 52 -8.83 -27.26 4.11
N GLN A 53 -10.03 -27.84 3.98
CA GLN A 53 -10.28 -28.90 2.99
C GLN A 53 -10.38 -28.35 1.56
N ASN A 54 -11.10 -27.25 1.37
CA ASN A 54 -11.32 -26.60 0.08
C ASN A 54 -11.35 -25.08 0.30
N PRO A 55 -10.20 -24.43 0.47
CA PRO A 55 -10.13 -23.00 0.77
C PRO A 55 -10.65 -22.17 -0.41
N VAL A 56 -11.40 -21.10 -0.10
CA VAL A 56 -11.88 -20.11 -1.07
C VAL A 56 -11.38 -18.74 -0.63
N LEU A 57 -10.76 -18.00 -1.56
CA LEU A 57 -10.32 -16.64 -1.31
C LEU A 57 -11.46 -15.67 -1.59
N VAL A 58 -11.67 -14.75 -0.66
CA VAL A 58 -12.65 -13.66 -0.79
C VAL A 58 -11.89 -12.34 -0.68
N SER A 59 -12.13 -11.44 -1.63
CA SER A 59 -11.57 -10.09 -1.66
C SER A 59 -12.67 -9.06 -1.81
N GLY A 60 -12.49 -7.89 -1.19
CA GLY A 60 -13.37 -6.74 -1.33
C GLY A 60 -12.57 -5.48 -1.61
N THR A 61 -13.23 -4.46 -2.15
CA THR A 61 -12.67 -3.13 -2.35
C THR A 61 -13.73 -2.11 -1.96
N ASP A 62 -13.34 -1.15 -1.11
CA ASP A 62 -14.25 -0.15 -0.57
C ASP A 62 -13.60 1.24 -0.60
N GLY A 63 -14.43 2.25 -0.83
CA GLY A 63 -14.02 3.65 -0.81
C GLY A 63 -14.49 4.35 0.47
N VAL A 64 -13.71 5.31 0.95
CA VAL A 64 -14.08 6.13 2.13
C VAL A 64 -15.23 7.10 1.83
N GLY A 65 -15.37 7.53 0.57
CA GLY A 65 -16.46 8.40 0.11
C GLY A 65 -16.34 9.85 0.59
N THR A 66 -17.48 10.51 0.77
CA THR A 66 -17.55 11.96 1.06
C THR A 66 -16.94 12.36 2.40
N LYS A 67 -16.65 11.42 3.30
CA LYS A 67 -15.91 11.67 4.55
C LYS A 67 -14.52 12.28 4.29
N LEU A 68 -13.90 11.99 3.14
CA LEU A 68 -12.63 12.62 2.75
C LEU A 68 -12.72 14.14 2.63
N LYS A 69 -13.89 14.70 2.27
CA LYS A 69 -14.07 16.17 2.23
C LYS A 69 -13.82 16.80 3.59
N LEU A 70 -14.36 16.19 4.65
CA LEU A 70 -14.15 16.66 6.03
C LEU A 70 -12.68 16.50 6.46
N ALA A 71 -12.03 15.38 6.12
CA ALA A 71 -10.61 15.17 6.44
C ALA A 71 -9.72 16.26 5.80
N PHE A 72 -10.01 16.65 4.56
CA PHE A 72 -9.31 17.75 3.89
C PHE A 72 -9.62 19.12 4.49
N GLU A 73 -10.90 19.42 4.76
CA GLU A 73 -11.32 20.69 5.35
C GLU A 73 -10.73 20.91 6.75
N LEU A 74 -10.65 19.84 7.55
CA LEU A 74 -10.08 19.87 8.89
C LEU A 74 -8.56 19.72 8.91
N ASN A 75 -7.97 19.31 7.79
CA ASN A 75 -6.56 18.96 7.63
C ASN A 75 -6.08 17.91 8.66
N ILE A 76 -6.88 16.87 8.87
CA ILE A 76 -6.63 15.76 9.80
C ILE A 76 -6.74 14.44 9.02
N HIS A 77 -5.65 13.66 8.98
CA HIS A 77 -5.50 12.47 8.12
C HIS A 77 -5.01 11.22 8.87
N ASN A 78 -5.02 11.25 10.20
CA ASN A 78 -4.58 10.15 11.08
C ASN A 78 -5.74 9.25 11.54
#